data_AF-A0A352C3E3-F1
#
_entry.id   AF-A0A352C3E3-F1
#
_cell.length_a   1.000
_cell.length_b   1.000
_cell.length_c   1.000
_cell.angle_alpha   90.00
_cell.angle_beta   90.00
_cell.angle_gamma   90.00
#
_symmetry.space_group_name_H-M   'P 1'
#
loop_
_entity.id
_entity.type
_entity.pdbx_description
1 polymer ?
#
loop_
_entity_poly.entity_id
_entity_poly.type
_entity_poly.pdbx_seq_one_letter_code
_entity_poly.pdbx_strand_id
1 'polypeptide(L)'
;MEVEFYLICFYVPDSHLEIVKEALFAQGAGDFGSYDKACWQTKGQGQFRALEGANPHIGQINELETLSEYKVEIICARQHLKACIAALKLSHPYE
;
A
#
# COMPACT_ATOMS: atom_id res chain seq x y z
N MET A 1 -17.86 23.29 0.70
CA MET A 1 -17.95 22.11 -0.18
C MET A 1 -17.63 20.91 0.66
N GLU A 2 -18.44 19.86 0.57
CA GLU A 2 -18.17 18.60 1.26
C GLU A 2 -16.98 17.91 0.56
N VAL A 3 -15.96 17.56 1.33
CA VAL A 3 -14.79 16.85 0.81
C VAL A 3 -15.09 15.36 0.88
N GLU A 4 -15.09 14.69 -0.26
CA GLU A 4 -15.28 13.24 -0.34
C GLU A 4 -13.95 12.53 -0.04
N PHE A 5 -14.01 11.52 0.82
CA PHE A 5 -12.86 10.72 1.23
C PHE A 5 -13.01 9.26 0.80
N TYR A 6 -11.89 8.64 0.48
CA TYR A 6 -11.74 7.23 0.18
C TYR A 6 -10.80 6.58 1.19
N LEU A 7 -10.94 5.28 1.41
CA LEU A 7 -9.98 4.49 2.16
C LEU A 7 -9.11 3.72 1.17
N ILE A 8 -7.80 3.98 1.20
CA ILE A 8 -6.81 3.18 0.47
C ILE A 8 -6.38 2.05 1.38
N CYS A 9 -6.56 0.81 0.94
CA CYS A 9 -6.14 -0.39 1.63
C CYS A 9 -5.14 -1.16 0.78
N PHE A 10 -3.98 -1.51 1.34
CA PHE A 10 -2.97 -2.29 0.65
C PHE A 10 -2.22 -3.23 1.60
N TYR A 11 -1.53 -4.22 1.02
CA TYR A 11 -0.71 -5.21 1.73
C TYR A 11 0.73 -5.06 1.27
N VAL A 12 1.69 -4.96 2.19
CA VAL A 12 3.09 -4.69 1.89
C VAL A 12 4.01 -5.48 2.83
N PRO A 13 5.16 -6.01 2.36
CA PRO A 13 6.13 -6.65 3.24
C PRO A 13 6.80 -5.64 4.17
N ASP A 14 7.28 -6.12 5.32
CA ASP A 14 7.95 -5.32 6.37
C ASP A 14 9.06 -4.42 5.79
N SER A 15 9.83 -4.94 4.83
CA SER A 15 10.95 -4.24 4.17
C SER A 15 10.55 -2.97 3.41
N HIS A 16 9.30 -2.86 2.95
CA HIS A 16 8.82 -1.72 2.14
C HIS A 16 7.70 -0.93 2.81
N LEU A 17 7.29 -1.32 4.03
CA LEU A 17 6.17 -0.70 4.73
C LEU A 17 6.30 0.83 4.83
N GLU A 18 7.40 1.32 5.39
CA GLU A 18 7.58 2.77 5.58
C GLU A 18 7.87 3.49 4.27
N ILE A 19 8.53 2.84 3.31
CA ILE A 19 8.79 3.40 1.97
C ILE A 19 7.47 3.71 1.26
N VAL A 20 6.54 2.75 1.27
CA VAL A 20 5.24 2.90 0.63
C VAL A 20 4.38 3.93 1.38
N LYS A 21 4.33 3.88 2.72
CA LYS A 21 3.58 4.86 3.52
C LYS A 21 4.04 6.29 3.24
N GLU A 22 5.34 6.56 3.28
CA GLU A 22 5.90 7.89 2.99
C GLU A 22 5.57 8.34 1.56
N ALA A 23 5.56 7.43 0.58
CA ALA A 23 5.16 7.77 -0.79
C ALA A 23 3.69 8.22 -0.88
N LEU A 24 2.77 7.58 -0.16
CA LEU A 24 1.36 8.01 -0.10
C LEU A 24 1.19 9.32 0.68
N PHE A 25 1.89 9.47 1.80
CA PHE A 25 1.87 10.69 2.60
C PHE A 25 2.37 11.90 1.82
N ALA A 26 3.43 11.74 1.03
CA ALA A 26 3.94 12.79 0.15
C ALA A 26 2.93 13.26 -0.92
N GLN A 27 1.89 12.47 -1.21
CA GLN A 27 0.80 12.82 -2.13
C GLN A 27 -0.47 13.35 -1.42
N GLY A 28 -0.48 13.42 -0.09
CA GLY A 28 -1.59 13.92 0.72
C GLY A 28 -2.57 12.86 1.23
N ALA A 29 -2.20 11.56 1.19
CA ALA A 29 -2.95 10.57 1.96
C ALA A 29 -2.65 10.72 3.47
N GLY A 30 -3.62 10.42 4.33
CA GLY A 30 -3.47 10.50 5.77
C GLY A 30 -3.66 11.91 6.35
N ASP A 31 -3.94 12.90 5.51
CA ASP A 31 -4.28 14.26 5.93
C ASP A 31 -5.77 14.35 6.31
N PHE A 32 -6.05 14.63 7.58
CA PHE A 32 -7.40 14.79 8.08
C PHE A 32 -7.46 15.80 9.24
N GLY A 33 -8.07 16.96 8.99
CA GLY A 33 -8.18 18.03 9.98
C GLY A 33 -6.80 18.57 10.38
N SER A 34 -6.43 18.39 11.65
CA SER A 34 -5.15 18.85 12.21
C SER A 34 -4.08 17.75 12.28
N TYR A 35 -4.28 16.64 11.59
CA TYR A 35 -3.38 15.48 11.58
C TYR A 35 -2.91 15.21 10.15
N ASP A 36 -1.61 14.99 9.99
CA ASP A 36 -0.99 14.46 8.78
C ASP A 36 -0.50 13.03 9.02
N LYS A 37 -0.18 12.32 7.93
CA LYS A 37 0.40 10.97 7.97
C LYS A 37 -0.39 9.94 8.79
N ALA A 38 -1.70 10.14 8.93
CA ALA A 38 -2.55 9.24 9.70
C ALA A 38 -2.81 7.94 8.92
N CYS A 39 -2.49 6.79 9.53
CA CYS A 39 -2.81 5.48 8.98
C CYS A 39 -3.08 4.46 10.10
N TRP A 40 -3.84 3.42 9.77
CA TRP A 40 -3.88 2.18 10.54
C TRP A 40 -3.02 1.13 9.85
N GLN A 41 -2.35 0.27 10.64
CA GLN A 41 -1.64 -0.88 10.10
C GLN A 41 -1.77 -2.09 11.02
N THR A 42 -1.85 -3.29 10.45
CA THR A 42 -1.85 -4.55 11.19
C THR A 42 -0.91 -5.56 10.54
N LYS A 43 -0.09 -6.24 11.34
CA LYS A 43 0.79 -7.32 10.85
C LYS A 43 -0.02 -8.62 10.72
N GLY A 44 0.17 -9.33 9.62
CA GLY A 44 -0.49 -10.59 9.33
C GLY A 44 0.36 -11.48 8.42
N GLN A 45 -0.23 -12.56 7.92
CA GLN A 45 0.39 -13.44 6.94
C GLN A 45 -0.29 -13.26 5.59
N GLY A 46 0.50 -12.89 4.58
CA GLY A 46 0.11 -12.89 3.18
C GLY A 46 0.49 -14.21 2.52
N GLN A 47 -0.18 -14.52 1.42
CA GLN A 47 0.21 -15.63 0.56
C GLN A 47 -0.13 -15.32 -0.89
N PHE A 48 0.72 -15.80 -1.80
CA PHE A 48 0.48 -15.73 -3.22
C PHE A 48 1.20 -16.88 -3.92
N ARG A 49 0.82 -17.15 -5.17
CA ARG A 49 1.55 -18.06 -6.05
C ARG A 49 1.80 -17.32 -7.35
N ALA A 50 3.06 -17.07 -7.67
CA ALA A 50 3.44 -16.48 -8.94
C ALA A 50 3.10 -17.46 -10.08
N LEU A 51 2.47 -16.97 -11.15
CA LEU A 51 2.14 -17.77 -12.32
C LEU A 51 3.22 -17.63 -13.39
N GLU A 52 3.24 -18.53 -14.38
CA GLU A 52 4.12 -18.39 -15.53
C GLU A 52 3.97 -17.02 -16.20
N GLY A 53 5.11 -16.38 -16.47
CA GLY A 53 5.16 -15.03 -17.03
C GLY A 53 5.18 -13.89 -16.00
N ALA A 54 5.01 -14.18 -14.70
CA ALA A 54 5.24 -13.20 -13.64
C ALA A 54 6.75 -13.02 -13.38
N ASN A 55 7.13 -11.84 -12.87
CA ASN A 55 8.48 -11.58 -12.38
C ASN A 55 8.42 -11.22 -10.88
N PRO A 56 8.22 -12.23 -10.01
CA PRO A 56 7.97 -11.98 -8.59
C PRO A 56 9.22 -11.42 -7.90
N HIS A 57 9.03 -10.37 -7.11
CA HIS A 57 10.09 -9.84 -6.25
C HIS A 57 10.51 -10.83 -5.16
N ILE A 58 9.58 -11.67 -4.71
CA ILE A 58 9.76 -12.70 -3.67
C ILE A 58 9.08 -13.99 -4.12
N GLY A 59 9.69 -15.14 -3.85
CA GLY A 59 9.12 -16.47 -4.15
C GLY A 59 9.48 -17.00 -5.53
N GLN A 60 8.92 -18.16 -5.87
CA GLN A 60 9.20 -18.88 -7.13
C GLN A 60 7.94 -19.09 -7.97
N ILE A 61 8.13 -19.24 -9.28
CA ILE A 61 7.03 -19.53 -10.21
C ILE A 61 6.38 -20.87 -9.85
N ASN A 62 5.05 -20.87 -9.81
CA ASN A 62 4.18 -22.01 -9.49
C ASN A 62 4.33 -22.57 -8.06
N GLU A 63 5.07 -21.91 -7.17
CA GLU A 63 5.17 -22.27 -5.75
C GLU A 63 4.33 -21.33 -4.88
N LEU A 64 3.70 -21.86 -3.83
CA LEU A 64 2.97 -21.06 -2.86
C LEU A 64 3.96 -20.38 -1.92
N GLU A 65 4.01 -19.05 -1.98
CA GLU A 65 4.80 -18.22 -1.08
C GLU A 65 3.93 -17.75 0.09
N THR A 66 4.49 -17.78 1.30
CA THR A 66 3.81 -17.28 2.50
C THR A 66 4.78 -16.41 3.29
N LEU A 67 4.38 -15.19 3.61
CA LEU A 67 5.25 -14.23 4.26
C LEU A 67 4.51 -13.32 5.22
N SER A 68 5.25 -12.68 6.12
CA SER A 68 4.70 -11.64 6.99
C SER A 68 4.49 -10.35 6.21
N GLU A 69 3.29 -9.81 6.25
CA GLU A 69 2.93 -8.54 5.61
C GLU A 69 2.16 -7.64 6.56
N TYR A 70 2.09 -6.36 6.23
CA TYR A 70 1.20 -5.42 6.87
C TYR A 70 0.03 -5.11 5.95
N LYS A 71 -1.21 -5.21 6.48
CA LYS A 71 -2.35 -4.49 5.91
C LYS A 71 -2.27 -3.05 6.39
N VAL A 72 -2.28 -2.09 5.48
CA VAL A 72 -2.26 -0.66 5.77
C VAL A 72 -3.53 -0.01 5.23
N GLU A 73 -4.13 0.88 6.02
CA GLU A 73 -5.38 1.57 5.71
C GLU A 73 -5.19 3.08 5.93
N ILE A 74 -5.36 3.87 4.87
CA ILE A 74 -5.07 5.31 4.86
C ILE A 74 -6.26 6.06 4.26
N ILE A 75 -6.78 7.06 4.96
CA ILE A 75 -7.81 7.95 4.42
C ILE A 75 -7.20 8.88 3.36
N CYS A 76 -7.94 9.16 2.28
CA CYS A 76 -7.45 10.00 1.20
C CYS A 76 -8.59 10.84 0.62
N ALA A 77 -8.43 12.16 0.60
CA ALA A 77 -9.39 13.04 -0.08
C ALA A 77 -9.36 12.79 -1.59
N ARG A 78 -10.53 12.87 -2.24
CA ARG A 78 -10.73 12.59 -3.67
C ARG A 78 -9.71 13.27 -4.59
N GLN A 79 -9.29 14.48 -4.26
CA GLN A 79 -8.32 15.27 -5.04
C GLN A 79 -6.91 14.65 -5.07
N HIS A 80 -6.53 13.90 -4.03
CA HIS A 80 -5.22 13.25 -3.92
C HIS A 80 -5.23 11.82 -4.43
N LEU A 81 -6.41 11.18 -4.49
CA LEU A 81 -6.57 9.74 -4.75
C LEU A 81 -5.77 9.24 -5.96
N LYS A 82 -5.86 9.92 -7.11
CA LYS A 82 -5.16 9.48 -8.33
C LYS A 82 -3.63 9.50 -8.16
N ALA A 83 -3.10 10.54 -7.52
CA ALA A 83 -1.68 10.67 -7.26
C ALA A 83 -1.20 9.64 -6.23
N CYS A 84 -1.98 9.42 -5.17
CA CYS A 84 -1.69 8.41 -4.15
C CYS A 84 -1.67 6.99 -4.73
N ILE A 85 -2.61 6.63 -5.61
CA ILE A 85 -2.61 5.31 -6.27
C ILE A 85 -1.40 5.13 -7.19
N ALA A 86 -0.99 6.19 -7.91
CA ALA A 86 0.22 6.14 -8.73
C ALA A 86 1.49 5.97 -7.87
N ALA A 87 1.61 6.73 -6.78
CA ALA A 87 2.72 6.64 -5.84
C ALA A 87 2.77 5.27 -5.13
N LEU A 88 1.61 4.73 -4.72
CA LEU A 88 1.49 3.37 -4.19
C LEU A 88 2.10 2.37 -5.17
N LYS A 89 1.62 2.33 -6.42
CA LYS A 89 2.12 1.38 -7.42
C LYS A 89 3.61 1.53 -7.72
N LEU A 90 4.12 2.76 -7.76
CA LEU A 90 5.53 3.01 -8.05
C LEU A 90 6.47 2.61 -6.91
N SER A 91 6.03 2.77 -5.66
CA SER A 91 6.83 2.46 -4.47
C SER A 91 6.65 1.03 -3.96
N HIS A 92 5.58 0.34 -4.41
CA HIS A 92 5.32 -1.04 -4.01
C HIS A 92 6.36 -1.99 -4.61
N PRO A 93 6.88 -2.97 -3.85
CA PRO A 93 7.87 -3.93 -4.38
C PRO A 93 7.29 -4.94 -5.37
N TYR A 94 5.97 -5.12 -5.37
CA TYR A 94 5.29 -6.06 -6.26
C TYR A 94 4.78 -5.35 -7.51
N GLU A 95 4.79 -6.08 -8.62
CA GLU A 95 4.26 -5.67 -9.93
C GLU A 95 2.73 -5.52 -9.94
#